data_AF-R9BTH6-F1
#
_entry.id   AF-R9BTH6-F1
#
_cell.length_a   1.000
_cell.length_b   1.000
_cell.length_c   1.000
_cell.angle_alpha   90.00
_cell.angle_beta   90.00
_cell.angle_gamma   90.00
#
_symmetry.space_group_name_H-M   'P 1'
#
loop_
_entity.id
_entity.type
_entity.pdbx_description
1 polymer ?
#
loop_
_entity_poly.entity_id
_entity_poly.type
_entity_poly.pdbx_seq_one_letter_code
_entity_poly.pdbx_strand_id
1 'polypeptide(L)' 'MEVIVDENEPVIIDTFFENGWGDYSATELLVESKNISNHNIKINVINEEKSSEIYILGLLVS' A
#
# COMPACT_ATOMS: atom_id res chain seq x y z
N MET A 1 -5.27 1.90 3.70
CA MET A 1 -4.99 0.45 3.64
C MET A 1 -3.68 0.17 4.37
N GLU A 2 -3.42 -1.08 4.71
CA GLU A 2 -2.10 -1.49 5.22
C GLU A 2 -1.49 -2.55 4.31
N VAL A 3 -0.17 -2.53 4.19
CA VAL A 3 0.62 -3.49 3.43
C VAL A 3 1.68 -4.10 4.33
N ILE A 4 1.71 -5.42 4.41
CA ILE A 4 2.66 -6.19 5.22
C ILE A 4 3.55 -6.99 4.27
N VAL A 5 4.87 -6.88 4.44
CA VAL A 5 5.87 -7.64 3.69
C VAL A 5 6.61 -8.56 4.64
N ASP A 6 6.57 -9.88 4.39
CA ASP A 6 7.26 -10.91 5.17
C ASP A 6 7.00 -10.84 6.69
N GLU A 7 5.76 -10.59 7.09
CA GLU A 7 5.34 -10.49 8.50
C GLU A 7 6.01 -9.34 9.28
N ASN A 8 6.67 -8.41 8.60
CA ASN A 8 7.23 -7.21 9.22
C ASN A 8 6.15 -6.17 9.58
N GLU A 9 6.57 -5.07 10.21
CA GLU A 9 5.67 -3.97 10.55
C GLU A 9 4.90 -3.46 9.32
N PRO A 10 3.58 -3.24 9.45
CA PRO A 10 2.75 -2.79 8.35
C PRO A 10 3.10 -1.38 7.89
N VAL A 11 3.14 -1.17 6.58
CA VAL A 11 3.16 0.15 5.95
C VAL A 11 1.72 0.61 5.78
N ILE A 12 1.36 1.73 6.41
CA ILE A 12 0.04 2.36 6.24
C ILE A 12 0.05 3.24 5.00
N ILE A 13 -0.82 2.94 4.04
CA ILE A 13 -1.02 3.75 2.85
C ILE A 13 -2.36 4.44 3.00
N ASP A 14 -2.32 5.75 3.27
CA ASP A 14 -3.51 6.60 3.29
C ASP A 14 -3.74 7.18 1.89
N THR A 15 -4.81 6.74 1.26
CA THR A 15 -5.24 7.22 -0.06
C THR A 15 -6.32 8.29 0.05
N PHE A 16 -6.64 8.76 1.26
CA PHE A 16 -7.61 9.83 1.46
C PHE A 16 -7.00 11.18 1.12
N PHE A 17 -7.50 11.81 0.05
CA PHE A 17 -7.09 13.15 -0.34
C PHE A 17 -8.06 14.20 0.23
N GLU A 18 -7.77 14.66 1.44
CA GLU A 18 -8.57 15.70 2.08
C GLU A 18 -8.53 17.00 1.27
N ASN A 19 -9.70 17.55 0.92
CA ASN A 19 -9.85 18.72 0.03
C ASN A 19 -9.26 18.51 -1.38
N GLY A 20 -9.16 17.26 -1.83
CA GLY A 20 -8.71 16.90 -3.16
C GLY A 20 -9.60 17.44 -4.26
N TRP A 21 -9.00 17.83 -5.37
CA TRP A 21 -9.68 18.30 -6.59
C TRP A 21 -9.98 17.16 -7.59
N GLY A 22 -9.67 15.92 -7.22
CA GLY A 22 -9.85 14.73 -8.06
C GLY A 22 -9.23 13.47 -7.43
N ASP A 23 -9.00 12.46 -8.26
CA ASP A 23 -8.41 11.18 -7.85
C ASP A 23 -6.98 11.36 -7.35
N TYR A 24 -6.60 10.56 -6.34
CA TYR A 24 -5.29 10.59 -5.72
C TYR A 24 -4.65 9.20 -5.74
N SER A 25 -3.37 9.15 -6.09
CA SER A 25 -2.53 7.97 -5.99
C SER A 25 -1.29 8.28 -5.16
N ALA A 26 -0.89 7.30 -4.35
CA ALA A 26 0.31 7.33 -3.53
C ALA A 26 1.26 6.19 -3.93
N THR A 27 2.56 6.44 -3.80
CA THR A 27 3.61 5.45 -4.02
C THR A 27 4.47 5.39 -2.77
N GLU A 28 4.61 4.21 -2.18
CA GLU A 28 5.36 4.00 -0.94
C GLU A 28 6.43 2.91 -1.13
N LEU A 29 7.57 3.07 -0.45
CA LEU A 29 8.61 2.05 -0.38
C LEU A 29 8.19 0.97 0.60
N LEU A 30 7.90 -0.24 0.10
CA LEU A 30 7.43 -1.36 0.92
C LEU A 30 8.56 -2.17 1.56
N VAL A 31 9.68 -2.33 0.84
CA VAL A 31 10.86 -3.08 1.30
C VAL A 31 12.09 -2.60 0.54
N GLU A 32 13.22 -2.47 1.25
CA GLU A 32 14.54 -2.27 0.67
C GLU A 32 15.48 -3.34 1.23
N SER A 33 16.08 -4.13 0.34
CA SER A 33 16.96 -5.25 0.71
C SER A 33 18.21 -5.27 -0.16
N LYS A 34 19.33 -5.70 0.43
CA LYS A 34 20.59 -5.96 -0.30
C LYS A 34 20.64 -7.34 -0.94
N ASN A 35 19.71 -8.22 -0.59
CA ASN A 35 19.65 -9.60 -1.04
C ASN A 35 18.41 -9.83 -1.90
N ILE A 36 18.57 -10.64 -2.94
CA ILE A 36 17.46 -11.10 -3.76
C ILE A 36 16.73 -12.22 -3.00
N SER A 37 15.44 -12.03 -2.79
CA SER A 37 14.56 -12.99 -2.13
C SER A 37 13.14 -12.90 -2.66
N ASN A 38 12.37 -13.98 -2.46
CA ASN A 38 10.93 -13.93 -2.67
C ASN A 38 10.27 -13.27 -1.46
N HIS A 39 9.29 -12.41 -1.72
CA HIS A 39 8.57 -11.67 -0.68
C HIS A 39 7.08 -12.03 -0.70
N ASN A 40 6.52 -12.24 0.49
CA ASN A 40 5.09 -12.38 0.68
C ASN A 40 4.49 -11.02 1.02
N ILE A 41 3.64 -10.50 0.12
CA ILE A 41 2.95 -9.21 0.30
C ILE A 41 1.49 -9.49 0.65
N LYS A 42 1.04 -8.97 1.80
CA LYS A 42 -0.35 -9.01 2.25
C LYS A 42 -0.90 -7.58 2.29
N ILE A 43 -2.04 -7.35 1.66
CA ILE A 43 -2.70 -6.03 1.62
C ILE A 43 -4.06 -6.17 2.33
N ASN A 44 -4.29 -5.37 3.37
CA ASN A 44 -5.56 -5.35 4.09
C ASN A 44 -6.23 -3.98 4.00
N VAL A 45 -7.56 -3.99 3.87
CA VAL A 45 -8.38 -2.78 3.95
C VAL A 45 -8.79 -2.59 5.41
N ILE A 46 -8.34 -1.49 6.03
CA ILE A 46 -8.47 -1.25 7.47
C ILE A 46 -9.63 -0.29 7.84
N ASN A 47 -10.38 0.22 6.86
CA ASN A 47 -11.52 1.09 7.09
C ASN A 47 -12.72 0.61 6.28
N GLU A 48 -13.63 -0.11 6.95
CA GLU A 48 -14.85 -0.67 6.36
C GLU A 48 -16.00 0.35 6.26
N GLU A 49 -15.89 1.51 6.94
CA GLU A 49 -16.97 2.49 7.02
C GLU A 49 -17.04 3.42 5.80
N LYS A 50 -15.99 3.46 4.98
CA LYS A 50 -15.99 4.18 3.70
C LYS A 50 -16.03 3.16 2.56
N SER A 51 -17.07 3.20 1.74
CA SER A 51 -17.11 2.52 0.43
C SER A 51 -15.97 3.08 -0.42
N SER A 52 -14.81 2.42 -0.33
CA SER A 52 -13.57 2.85 -0.95
C SER A 52 -13.19 1.76 -1.92
N GLU A 53 -13.46 1.96 -3.20
CA GLU A 53 -12.82 1.16 -4.24
C GLU A 53 -11.33 1.48 -4.22
N ILE A 54 -10.52 0.51 -3.82
CA ILE A 54 -9.06 0.67 -3.78
C ILE A 54 -8.51 0.13 -5.10
N TYR A 55 -7.85 1.00 -5.86
CA TYR A 55 -7.17 0.66 -7.09
C TYR A 55 -5.66 0.54 -6.81
N ILE A 56 -5.11 -0.66 -6.99
CA ILE A 56 -3.67 -0.88 -6.95
C ILE A 56 -3.14 -0.68 -8.38
N LEU A 57 -2.48 0.45 -8.62
CA LEU A 57 -1.96 0.81 -9.95
C LEU A 57 -0.79 -0.08 -10.39
N GLY A 58 0.04 -0.53 -9.45
CA GLY A 58 1.14 -1.45 -9.72
C GLY A 58 2.06 -1.66 -8.52
N LEU A 59 2.89 -2.70 -8.61
CA LEU A 59 4.03 -2.92 -7.72
C LEU A 59 5.30 -2.70 -8.52
N LEU A 60 6.14 -1.75 -8.06
CA LEU A 60 7.44 -1.50 -8.66
C LEU A 60 8.47 -2.43 -7.99
N VAL A 61 9.06 -3.33 -8.76
CA VAL A 61 10.06 -4.30 -8.30
C VAL A 61 11.37 -4.08 -9.07
N SER A 62 12.48 -3.99 -8.36
CA SER A 62 13.83 -3.73 -8.89
C SER A 62 14.85 -4.72 -8.33
#